data_AF-A0A7C7WLI7-F1
#
_entry.id   AF-A0A7C7WLI7-F1
#
_cell.length_a   1.000
_cell.length_b   1.000
_cell.length_c   1.000
_cell.angle_alpha   90.00
_cell.angle_beta   90.00
_cell.angle_gamma   90.00
#
_symmetry.space_group_name_H-M   'P 1'
#
loop_
_entity.id
_entity.type
_entity.pdbx_description
1 polymer ?
#
loop_
_entity_poly.entity_id
_entity_poly.type
_entity_poly.pdbx_seq_one_letter_code
_entity_poly.pdbx_strand_id
1 'polypeptide(L)' 'MEELERRTQSCQRCGLGETRTNLVFGEGDPGADLMFVGEGPGEVEDRTGRPFVGPAGQLLTQILHSVGMDR' A
#
# COMPACT_ATOMS: atom_id res chain seq x y z
N MET A 1 -11.50 7.76 -5.22
CA MET A 1 -10.21 7.40 -4.60
C MET A 1 -9.23 8.58 -4.66
N GLU A 2 -9.10 9.21 -5.83
CA GLU A 2 -8.21 10.36 -6.09
C GLU A 2 -8.30 11.53 -5.09
N GLU A 3 -9.50 11.95 -4.67
CA GLU A 3 -9.62 13.06 -3.72
C GLU A 3 -8.98 12.74 -2.36
N LEU A 4 -9.20 11.50 -1.87
CA LEU A 4 -8.69 11.06 -0.57
C LEU A 4 -7.16 10.89 -0.62
N GLU A 5 -6.65 10.37 -1.73
CA GLU A 5 -5.21 10.28 -1.99
C GLU A 5 -4.55 11.66 -1.97
N ARG A 6 -5.11 12.63 -2.72
CA ARG A 6 -4.61 14.01 -2.74
C ARG A 6 -4.63 14.65 -1.36
N ARG A 7 -5.68 14.42 -0.57
CA ARG A 7 -5.77 14.95 0.81
C ARG A 7 -4.75 14.33 1.76
N THR A 8 -4.26 13.13 1.47
CA THR A 8 -3.34 12.40 2.33
C THR A 8 -1.87 12.56 1.93
N GLN A 9 -1.57 12.99 0.69
CA GLN A 9 -0.20 13.23 0.19
C GLN A 9 0.65 14.07 1.15
N SER A 10 0.09 15.16 1.65
CA SER A 10 0.76 16.09 2.57
C SER A 10 0.42 15.86 4.05
N CYS A 11 -0.12 14.70 4.41
CA CYS A 11 -0.52 14.42 5.80
C CYS A 11 0.71 14.44 6.74
N GLN A 12 0.67 15.34 7.73
CA GLN A 12 1.69 15.55 8.78
C GLN A 12 1.09 15.43 10.20
N ARG A 13 0.06 14.60 10.37
CA ARG A 13 -0.70 14.51 11.65
C ARG A 13 0.01 13.70 12.74
N CYS A 14 1.13 13.04 12.43
CA CYS A 14 1.97 12.30 13.37
C CYS A 14 3.42 12.25 12.85
N GLY A 15 4.36 11.80 13.68
CA GLY A 15 5.78 11.77 13.34
C GLY A 15 6.15 10.91 12.12
N LEU A 16 5.30 9.97 11.70
CA LEU A 16 5.53 9.19 10.48
C LEU A 16 5.47 10.04 9.20
N GLY A 17 4.72 11.15 9.22
CA GLY A 17 4.67 12.07 8.09
C GLY A 17 5.99 12.82 7.87
N GLU A 18 6.76 13.02 8.94
CA GLU A 18 8.02 13.75 8.92
C GLU A 18 9.17 12.91 8.38
N THR A 19 9.10 11.58 8.57
CA THR A 19 10.20 10.66 8.28
C THR A 19 10.03 9.84 6.99
N ARG A 20 8.82 9.74 6.45
CA ARG A 20 8.55 8.95 5.24
C ARG A 20 9.16 9.58 3.99
N THR A 21 9.61 8.76 3.04
CA THR A 21 10.04 9.20 1.72
C THR A 21 8.84 9.45 0.82
N ASN A 22 7.89 8.50 0.78
CA ASN A 22 6.68 8.61 -0.01
C ASN A 22 5.45 8.27 0.84
N LEU A 23 4.31 8.86 0.49
CA LEU A 23 3.03 8.31 0.95
C LEU A 23 2.80 6.97 0.24
N VAL A 24 2.44 5.95 0.99
CA VAL A 24 1.92 4.69 0.46
C VAL A 24 0.43 4.64 0.79
N PHE A 25 -0.40 5.06 -0.17
CA PHE A 25 -1.84 5.25 0.05
C PHE A 25 -2.61 3.92 0.03
N GLY A 26 -2.43 3.15 -1.05
CA GLY A 26 -3.22 1.97 -1.39
C GLY A 26 -3.35 1.89 -2.92
N GLU A 27 -3.35 0.68 -3.48
CA GLU A 27 -3.57 0.45 -4.92
C GLU A 27 -4.47 -0.77 -5.10
N GLY A 28 -5.25 -0.80 -6.19
CA GLY A 28 -6.18 -1.88 -6.52
C GLY A 28 -7.45 -1.37 -7.20
N ASP A 29 -8.39 -2.28 -7.46
CA ASP A 29 -9.70 -1.94 -8.01
C ASP A 29 -10.60 -1.30 -6.92
N PRO A 30 -11.09 -0.06 -7.10
CA PRO A 30 -12.05 0.57 -6.18
C PRO A 30 -13.37 -0.20 -6.00
N GLY A 31 -13.69 -1.10 -6.93
CA GLY A 31 -14.86 -1.97 -6.90
C GLY A 31 -14.56 -3.40 -6.40
N ALA A 32 -13.35 -3.68 -5.92
CA ALA A 32 -13.00 -5.02 -5.42
C ALA A 32 -13.87 -5.43 -4.23
N ASP A 33 -14.33 -6.68 -4.23
CA ASP A 33 -15.07 -7.28 -3.11
C ASP A 33 -14.18 -7.57 -1.88
N LEU A 34 -12.86 -7.58 -2.08
CA LEU A 34 -11.86 -7.95 -1.07
C LEU A 34 -10.76 -6.88 -0.98
N MET A 35 -10.48 -6.43 0.24
CA MET A 35 -9.41 -5.50 0.56
C MET A 35 -8.42 -6.14 1.54
N PHE A 36 -7.13 -6.10 1.21
CA PHE A 36 -6.05 -6.51 2.10
C PHE A 36 -5.47 -5.29 2.83
N VAL A 37 -5.38 -5.36 4.16
CA VAL A 37 -4.83 -4.28 5.00
C VAL A 37 -3.65 -4.83 5.82
N GLY A 38 -2.46 -4.28 5.59
CA GLY A 38 -1.25 -4.59 6.36
C GLY A 38 -1.05 -3.65 7.55
N GLU A 39 0.06 -3.81 8.26
CA GLU A 39 0.45 -2.94 9.38
C GLU A 39 0.87 -1.54 8.92
N GLY A 40 1.80 -1.47 7.97
CA GLY A 40 2.34 -0.23 7.46
C GLY A 40 3.42 -0.45 6.39
N PRO A 41 3.92 0.61 5.74
CA PRO A 41 4.95 0.51 4.71
C PRO A 41 6.29 0.04 5.28
N GLY A 42 6.94 -0.91 4.58
CA GLY A 42 8.36 -1.22 4.78
C GLY A 42 9.27 -0.30 3.97
N GLU A 43 10.58 -0.56 3.98
CA GLU A 43 11.58 0.24 3.26
C GLU A 43 11.31 0.31 1.74
N VAL A 44 10.95 -0.82 1.13
CA VAL A 44 10.73 -0.88 -0.33
C VAL A 44 9.45 -0.14 -0.70
N GLU A 45 8.40 -0.29 0.10
CA GLU A 45 7.13 0.40 -0.06
C GLU A 45 7.32 1.92 0.11
N ASP A 46 8.00 2.36 1.18
CA ASP A 46 8.29 3.79 1.42
C ASP A 46 9.10 4.39 0.28
N ARG A 47 10.10 3.66 -0.26
CA ARG A 47 10.90 4.14 -1.39
C ARG A 47 10.12 4.22 -2.70
N THR A 48 9.15 3.34 -2.92
CA THR A 48 8.42 3.23 -4.21
C THR A 48 7.06 3.94 -4.20
N GLY A 49 6.50 4.24 -3.03
CA GLY A 49 5.14 4.76 -2.89
C GLY A 49 4.05 3.70 -3.09
N ARG A 50 4.41 2.42 -3.24
CA ARG A 50 3.48 1.34 -3.58
C ARG A 50 3.38 0.31 -2.45
N PRO A 51 2.18 -0.19 -2.11
CA PRO A 51 2.01 -1.17 -1.05
C PRO A 51 2.38 -2.59 -1.54
N PHE A 52 2.87 -3.43 -0.63
CA PHE A 52 3.14 -4.85 -0.88
C PHE A 52 4.06 -5.14 -2.09
N VAL A 53 5.14 -4.38 -2.25
CA VAL A 53 6.13 -4.60 -3.33
C VAL A 53 7.45 -5.21 -2.85
N GLY A 54 7.69 -5.23 -1.54
CA GLY A 54 8.82 -5.90 -0.90
C GLY A 54 8.64 -7.42 -0.76
N PRO A 55 9.55 -8.11 -0.05
CA PRO A 55 9.54 -9.57 0.07
C PRO A 55 8.22 -10.14 0.63
N ALA A 56 7.64 -9.48 1.64
CA ALA A 56 6.35 -9.90 2.20
C ALA A 56 5.20 -9.75 1.19
N GLY A 57 5.22 -8.69 0.38
CA GLY A 57 4.23 -8.46 -0.66
C GLY A 57 4.34 -9.43 -1.85
N GLN A 58 5.57 -9.85 -2.18
CA GLN A 58 5.79 -10.92 -3.14
C GLN A 58 5.24 -12.26 -2.63
N LEU A 59 5.42 -12.58 -1.35
CA LEU A 59 4.82 -13.76 -0.74
C LEU A 59 3.29 -13.68 -0.76
N LEU A 60 2.70 -12.54 -0.39
CA LEU A 60 1.25 -12.32 -0.49
C LEU A 60 0.76 -12.59 -1.92
N THR A 61 1.45 -12.03 -2.92
CA THR A 61 1.11 -12.23 -4.34
C THR A 61 1.13 -13.72 -4.72
N GLN A 62 2.14 -14.47 -4.27
CA GLN A 62 2.22 -15.91 -4.51
C GLN A 62 1.06 -16.68 -3.84
N ILE A 63 0.66 -16.30 -2.63
CA ILE A 63 -0.48 -16.90 -1.92
C ILE A 63 -1.78 -16.63 -2.69
N LEU A 64 -2.01 -15.41 -3.15
CA LEU A 64 -3.20 -15.07 -3.95
C LEU A 64 -3.25 -15.88 -5.24
N HIS A 65 -2.15 -15.95 -5.98
CA HIS A 65 -2.08 -16.77 -7.20
C HIS A 65 -2.34 -18.26 -6.90
N SER A 66 -1.89 -18.77 -5.74
CA SER A 66 -2.13 -20.18 -5.36
C SER A 66 -3.60 -20.53 -5.16
N VAL A 67 -4.45 -19.54 -4.89
CA VAL A 67 -5.90 -19.69 -4.75
C VAL A 67 -6.68 -19.12 -5.95
N GLY A 68 -5.98 -18.82 -7.06
CA GLY A 68 -6.60 -18.32 -8.29
C GLY A 68 -7.08 -16.88 -8.22
N MET A 69 -6.47 -16.06 -7.36
CA MET A 69 -6.74 -14.63 -7.24
C MET A 69 -5.57 -13.79 -7.75
N ASP A 70 -5.87 -12.73 -8.48
CA ASP A 70 -4.93 -11.68 -8.84
C ASP A 70 -5.07 -10.47 -7.91
N ARG A 71 -4.04 -9.62 -7.87
CA ARG A 71 -3.97 -8.43 -7.02
C ARG A 71 -4.34 -7.17 -7.78
#